data_AF-A0A5M3WSF0-F1
#
_entry.id   AF-A0A5M3WSF0-F1
#
_cell.length_a   1.000
_cell.length_b   1.000
_cell.length_c   1.000
_cell.angle_alpha   90.00
_cell.angle_beta   90.00
_cell.angle_gamma   90.00
#
_symmetry.space_group_name_H-M   'P 1'
#
loop_
_entity.id
_entity.type
_entity.pdbx_description
1 polymer ?
#
loop_
_entity_poly.entity_id
_entity_poly.type
_entity_poly.pdbx_seq_one_letter_code
_entity_poly.pdbx_strand_id
1 'polypeptide(L)'
;MSSVRGDRLNWVRAAMAVLLCPLLLVAGCRSEYFPRTVKADPGAVRELRNVGTVLEETSFEIPWDGLTTVYEVLIVDAGSSDTPKALGKAVEVLRKSGWEVRTDRLPEWVELTSAKWGNTSVSMQGIDDYQYDELFYPQVGTAIKDARARAGTGALMVLEAYRSDE
;
A
#
# COMPACT_ATOMS: atom_id res chain seq x y z
N MET A 1 39.08 9.34 -61.13
CA MET A 1 38.18 10.10 -60.22
C MET A 1 36.93 9.26 -59.95
N SER A 2 36.98 8.29 -59.04
CA SER A 2 35.81 7.44 -58.71
C SER A 2 35.77 6.95 -57.25
N SER A 3 36.62 7.49 -56.36
CA SER A 3 36.84 6.97 -55.00
C SER A 3 36.43 7.95 -53.90
N VAL A 4 35.35 8.71 -54.07
CA VAL A 4 34.87 9.68 -53.06
C VAL A 4 33.40 9.45 -52.65
N ARG A 5 32.65 8.59 -53.37
CA ARG A 5 31.24 8.27 -53.06
C ARG A 5 31.06 7.19 -52.00
N GLY A 6 32.03 6.29 -51.81
CA GLY A 6 31.92 5.18 -50.85
C GLY A 6 31.96 5.63 -49.39
N ASP A 7 32.77 6.65 -49.08
CA ASP A 7 33.02 7.04 -47.69
C ASP A 7 31.82 7.74 -47.06
N ARG A 8 31.08 8.56 -47.80
CA ARG A 8 29.93 9.31 -47.24
C ARG A 8 28.77 8.41 -46.80
N LEU A 9 28.59 7.24 -47.42
CA LEU A 9 27.52 6.31 -47.07
C LEU A 9 27.81 5.54 -45.77
N ASN A 10 29.08 5.24 -45.51
CA ASN A 10 29.51 4.55 -44.29
C ASN A 10 29.44 5.47 -43.06
N TRP A 11 29.70 6.76 -43.21
CA TRP A 11 29.56 7.75 -42.12
C TRP A 11 28.11 7.96 -41.68
N VAL A 12 27.15 7.97 -42.62
CA VAL A 12 25.71 8.11 -42.28
C VAL A 12 25.17 6.88 -41.55
N ARG A 13 25.63 5.67 -41.93
CA ARG A 13 25.28 4.42 -41.24
C ARG A 13 25.88 4.34 -39.83
N ALA A 14 27.14 4.77 -39.67
CA ALA A 14 27.77 4.85 -38.36
C ALA A 14 27.11 5.90 -37.45
N ALA A 15 26.76 7.07 -37.98
CA ALA A 15 26.08 8.12 -37.23
C ALA A 15 24.66 7.70 -36.77
N MET A 16 23.90 6.97 -37.60
CA MET A 16 22.60 6.41 -37.19
C MET A 16 22.74 5.34 -36.10
N ALA A 17 23.74 4.46 -36.18
CA ALA A 17 23.97 3.42 -35.17
C ALA A 17 24.35 4.01 -33.80
N VAL A 18 25.11 5.11 -33.78
CA VAL A 18 25.50 5.82 -32.54
C VAL A 18 24.32 6.58 -31.91
N LEU A 19 23.34 7.04 -32.71
CA LEU A 19 22.13 7.71 -32.19
C LEU A 19 21.05 6.72 -31.69
N LEU A 20 21.01 5.49 -32.20
CA LEU A 20 20.06 4.46 -31.78
C LEU A 20 20.40 3.78 -30.45
N CYS A 21 21.70 3.63 -30.13
CA CYS A 21 22.14 3.06 -28.85
C CYS A 21 21.69 3.83 -27.59
N PRO A 22 21.80 5.18 -27.52
CA PRO A 22 21.36 5.91 -26.33
C PRO A 22 19.83 5.85 -26.16
N LEU A 23 19.05 5.83 -27.25
CA LEU A 23 17.58 5.73 -27.18
C LEU A 23 17.09 4.42 -26.54
N LEU A 24 17.78 3.30 -26.80
CA LEU A 24 17.49 2.02 -26.17
C LEU A 24 17.91 1.97 -24.69
N LEU A 25 18.95 2.71 -24.31
CA LEU A 25 19.38 2.82 -22.91
C LEU A 25 18.45 3.70 -22.07
N VAL A 26 17.80 4.73 -22.65
CA VAL A 26 16.81 5.55 -21.92
C VAL A 26 15.46 4.81 -21.76
N ALA A 27 15.12 3.89 -22.66
CA ALA A 27 13.88 3.11 -22.58
C ALA A 27 13.94 1.94 -21.57
N GLY A 28 15.15 1.50 -21.19
CA GLY A 28 15.35 0.29 -20.38
C GLY A 28 15.04 0.38 -18.89
N CYS A 29 14.80 1.57 -18.33
CA CYS A 29 14.64 1.76 -16.88
C CYS A 29 13.35 2.50 -16.47
N ARG A 30 12.28 2.42 -17.26
CA ARG A 30 10.96 2.93 -16.83
C ARG A 30 10.07 1.78 -16.36
N SER A 31 9.88 1.69 -15.04
CA SER A 31 8.90 0.84 -14.34
C SER A 31 7.48 1.00 -14.91
N GLU A 32 7.17 2.19 -15.47
CA GLU A 32 5.93 2.52 -16.18
C GLU A 32 5.52 1.53 -17.28
N TYR A 33 6.49 0.84 -17.92
CA TYR A 33 6.19 -0.08 -19.03
C TYR A 33 5.72 -1.48 -18.61
N PHE A 34 5.94 -1.85 -17.35
CA PHE A 34 5.53 -3.16 -16.81
C PHE A 34 4.73 -2.95 -15.53
N PRO A 35 3.48 -2.47 -15.64
CA PRO A 35 2.66 -2.19 -14.48
C PRO A 35 2.49 -3.46 -13.65
N ARG A 36 2.73 -3.36 -12.34
CA ARG A 36 2.53 -4.47 -11.40
C ARG A 36 1.58 -4.06 -10.30
N THR A 37 0.73 -4.99 -9.89
CA THR A 37 -0.19 -4.79 -8.76
C THR A 37 0.29 -5.64 -7.58
N VAL A 38 0.34 -5.03 -6.40
CA VAL A 38 0.74 -5.69 -5.16
C VAL A 38 -0.38 -5.57 -4.14
N LYS A 39 -0.62 -6.65 -3.41
CA LYS A 39 -1.67 -6.75 -2.39
C LYS A 39 -1.09 -7.36 -1.13
N ALA A 40 -1.66 -7.01 0.01
CA ALA A 40 -1.36 -7.70 1.27
C ALA A 40 -1.61 -9.21 1.13
N ASP A 41 -0.81 -10.03 1.82
CA ASP A 41 -1.04 -11.47 1.83
C ASP A 41 -2.41 -11.76 2.49
N PRO A 42 -3.29 -12.59 1.87
CA PRO A 42 -4.60 -12.91 2.45
C PRO A 42 -4.51 -13.53 3.86
N GLY A 43 -3.42 -14.21 4.19
CA GLY A 43 -3.09 -14.69 5.53
C GLY A 43 -2.89 -13.56 6.53
N ALA A 44 -2.21 -12.48 6.13
CA ALA A 44 -2.05 -11.28 6.95
C ALA A 44 -3.41 -10.64 7.24
N VAL A 45 -4.24 -10.43 6.20
CA VAL A 45 -5.60 -9.86 6.34
C VAL A 45 -6.47 -10.73 7.25
N ARG A 46 -6.37 -12.06 7.16
CA ARG A 46 -7.05 -12.99 8.09
C ARG A 46 -6.57 -12.82 9.53
N GLU A 47 -5.28 -12.60 9.78
CA GLU A 47 -4.79 -12.32 11.13
C GLU A 47 -5.31 -11.00 11.69
N LEU A 48 -5.44 -9.96 10.86
CA LEU A 48 -6.00 -8.68 11.30
C LEU A 48 -7.44 -8.82 11.80
N ARG A 49 -8.23 -9.76 11.25
CA ARG A 49 -9.58 -10.05 11.73
C ARG A 49 -9.61 -10.59 13.17
N ASN A 50 -8.48 -11.07 13.71
CA ASN A 50 -8.39 -11.53 15.10
C ASN A 50 -8.23 -10.38 16.12
N VAL A 51 -8.01 -9.13 15.65
CA VAL A 51 -7.89 -7.97 16.53
C VAL A 51 -9.21 -7.66 17.25
N GLY A 52 -10.34 -7.91 16.60
CA GLY A 52 -11.66 -7.60 17.14
C GLY A 52 -12.78 -7.99 16.20
N THR A 53 -13.98 -7.41 16.42
CA THR A 53 -15.12 -7.64 15.52
C THR A 53 -14.99 -6.74 14.31
N VAL A 54 -14.81 -7.34 13.13
CA VAL A 54 -14.83 -6.59 11.86
C VAL A 54 -16.27 -6.18 11.56
N LEU A 55 -16.50 -4.86 11.50
CA LEU A 55 -17.79 -4.29 11.15
C LEU A 55 -17.90 -4.11 9.64
N GLU A 56 -16.87 -3.54 9.01
CA GLU A 56 -16.83 -3.34 7.57
C GLU A 56 -15.44 -3.67 7.00
N GLU A 57 -15.43 -4.04 5.72
CA GLU A 57 -14.22 -4.32 4.95
C GLU A 57 -14.37 -3.69 3.56
N THR A 58 -13.34 -2.99 3.11
CA THR A 58 -13.28 -2.40 1.76
C THR A 58 -11.83 -2.39 1.30
N SER A 59 -11.60 -2.02 0.04
CA SER A 59 -10.26 -1.84 -0.49
C SER A 59 -10.18 -0.60 -1.38
N PHE A 60 -8.98 -0.05 -1.53
CA PHE A 60 -8.70 0.96 -2.55
C PHE A 60 -7.30 0.76 -3.13
N GLU A 61 -7.05 1.37 -4.29
CA GLU A 61 -5.80 1.23 -5.02
C GLU A 61 -5.09 2.58 -5.10
N ILE A 62 -3.80 2.60 -4.79
CA ILE A 62 -2.92 3.76 -5.03
C ILE A 62 -1.93 3.38 -6.13
N PRO A 63 -2.01 3.99 -7.33
CA PRO A 63 -0.99 3.86 -8.36
C PRO A 63 0.17 4.86 -8.14
N TRP A 64 1.40 4.37 -8.17
CA TRP A 64 2.62 5.17 -8.12
C TRP A 64 3.75 4.52 -8.93
N ASP A 65 4.35 5.24 -9.88
CA ASP A 65 5.53 4.80 -10.66
C ASP A 65 5.42 3.37 -11.27
N GLY A 66 4.30 3.06 -11.93
CA GLY A 66 4.05 1.74 -12.51
C GLY A 66 3.73 0.63 -11.49
N LEU A 67 3.65 0.95 -10.20
CA LEU A 67 3.22 0.06 -9.13
C LEU A 67 1.83 0.46 -8.65
N THR A 68 0.88 -0.47 -8.66
CA THR A 68 -0.41 -0.29 -7.99
C THR A 68 -0.40 -1.06 -6.68
N THR A 69 -0.50 -0.35 -5.57
CA THR A 69 -0.64 -0.96 -4.23
C THR A 69 -2.12 -1.00 -3.85
N VAL A 70 -2.61 -2.18 -3.51
CA VAL A 70 -3.96 -2.35 -2.96
C VAL A 70 -3.88 -2.31 -1.44
N TYR A 71 -4.65 -1.39 -0.87
CA TYR A 71 -4.86 -1.22 0.56
C TYR A 71 -6.16 -1.93 0.93
N GLU A 72 -6.05 -2.95 1.77
CA GLU A 72 -7.20 -3.65 2.37
C GLU A 72 -7.54 -2.92 3.67
N VAL A 73 -8.76 -2.41 3.78
CA VAL A 73 -9.21 -1.58 4.90
C VAL A 73 -10.24 -2.36 5.71
N LEU A 74 -9.97 -2.53 7.00
CA LEU A 74 -10.86 -3.17 7.95
C LEU A 74 -11.26 -2.16 9.02
N ILE A 75 -12.56 -2.04 9.26
CA ILE A 75 -13.09 -1.24 10.35
C ILE A 75 -13.49 -2.17 11.48
N VAL A 76 -12.83 -2.03 12.62
CA VAL A 76 -12.84 -3.02 13.70
C VAL A 76 -13.26 -2.39 15.01
N ASP A 77 -14.16 -3.06 15.73
CA ASP A 77 -14.39 -2.84 17.15
C ASP A 77 -13.51 -3.80 17.96
N ALA A 78 -12.49 -3.26 18.64
CA ALA A 78 -11.59 -4.06 19.48
C ALA A 78 -12.16 -4.34 20.88
N GLY A 79 -13.40 -3.95 21.19
CA GLY A 79 -14.05 -4.16 22.47
C GLY A 79 -13.41 -3.32 23.59
N SER A 80 -13.04 -2.08 23.27
CA SER A 80 -12.46 -1.11 24.20
C SER A 80 -13.35 0.13 24.30
N SER A 81 -13.34 0.81 25.45
CA SER A 81 -14.09 2.04 25.68
C SER A 81 -13.47 3.29 25.08
N ASP A 82 -12.19 3.24 24.73
CA ASP A 82 -11.44 4.37 24.16
C ASP A 82 -10.38 3.90 23.15
N THR A 83 -10.03 4.79 22.22
CA THR A 83 -9.10 4.56 21.11
C THR A 83 -7.69 4.16 21.57
N PRO A 84 -7.05 4.85 22.56
CA PRO A 84 -5.70 4.48 22.98
C PRO A 84 -5.62 3.04 23.49
N LYS A 85 -6.59 2.59 24.30
CA LYS A 85 -6.65 1.19 24.76
C LYS A 85 -6.98 0.22 23.63
N ALA A 86 -7.82 0.61 22.68
CA ALA A 86 -8.15 -0.21 21.51
C ALA A 86 -6.89 -0.49 20.68
N LEU A 87 -6.11 0.55 20.38
CA LEU A 87 -4.85 0.43 19.63
C LEU A 87 -3.81 -0.38 20.40
N GLY A 88 -3.62 -0.10 21.70
CA GLY A 88 -2.72 -0.89 22.54
C GLY A 88 -3.05 -2.38 22.53
N LYS A 89 -4.34 -2.73 22.66
CA LYS A 89 -4.81 -4.12 22.57
C LYS A 89 -4.56 -4.72 21.19
N ALA A 90 -4.82 -4.00 20.11
CA ALA A 90 -4.56 -4.46 18.74
C ALA A 90 -3.08 -4.75 18.51
N VAL A 91 -2.19 -3.84 18.95
CA VAL A 91 -0.74 -4.02 18.91
C VAL A 91 -0.33 -5.29 19.65
N GLU A 92 -0.84 -5.51 20.87
CA GLU A 92 -0.51 -6.71 21.64
C GLU A 92 -0.95 -8.01 20.94
N VAL A 93 -2.15 -8.02 20.34
CA VAL A 93 -2.66 -9.18 19.58
C VAL A 93 -1.78 -9.49 18.38
N LEU A 94 -1.41 -8.48 17.61
CA LEU A 94 -0.59 -8.65 16.41
C LEU A 94 0.85 -9.02 16.77
N ARG A 95 1.44 -8.41 17.81
CA ARG A 95 2.78 -8.77 18.29
C ARG A 95 2.90 -10.23 18.71
N LYS A 96 1.86 -10.78 19.36
CA LYS A 96 1.81 -12.22 19.70
C LYS A 96 1.81 -13.13 18.46
N SER A 97 1.41 -12.60 17.31
CA SER A 97 1.38 -13.32 16.03
C SER A 97 2.63 -13.06 15.16
N GLY A 98 3.63 -12.37 15.71
CA GLY A 98 4.91 -12.11 15.03
C GLY A 98 4.94 -10.84 14.19
N TRP A 99 4.05 -9.88 14.44
CA TRP A 99 4.15 -8.53 13.88
C TRP A 99 5.10 -7.68 14.71
N GLU A 100 5.88 -6.84 14.04
CA GLU A 100 6.87 -5.95 14.64
C GLU A 100 6.42 -4.50 14.48
N VAL A 101 6.53 -3.70 15.55
CA VAL A 101 6.17 -2.27 15.50
C VAL A 101 7.25 -1.53 14.72
N ARG A 102 6.88 -0.92 13.59
CA ARG A 102 7.75 -0.07 12.78
C ARG A 102 7.73 1.36 13.29
N THR A 103 6.53 1.88 13.59
CA THR A 103 6.34 3.21 14.12
C THR A 103 5.25 3.22 15.20
N ASP A 104 5.52 3.90 16.31
CA ASP A 104 4.57 4.08 17.41
C ASP A 104 4.36 5.57 17.66
N ARG A 105 3.15 6.06 17.37
CA ARG A 105 2.70 7.42 17.65
C ARG A 105 1.37 7.39 18.40
N LEU A 106 1.26 6.50 19.39
CA LEU A 106 0.08 6.49 20.25
C LEU A 106 -0.18 7.87 20.89
N PRO A 107 -1.45 8.29 21.02
CA PRO A 107 -2.67 7.53 20.73
C PRO A 107 -3.16 7.63 19.27
N GLU A 108 -2.45 8.35 18.42
CA GLU A 108 -2.96 8.78 17.11
C GLU A 108 -2.86 7.68 16.07
N TRP A 109 -1.73 6.97 16.04
CA TRP A 109 -1.42 6.04 14.96
C TRP A 109 -0.31 5.07 15.34
N VAL A 110 -0.41 3.82 14.87
CA VAL A 110 0.65 2.81 15.01
C VAL A 110 0.79 2.05 13.71
N GLU A 111 2.02 1.76 13.31
CA GLU A 111 2.33 0.91 12.17
C GLU A 111 3.12 -0.32 12.59
N LEU A 112 2.69 -1.48 12.11
CA LEU A 112 3.39 -2.74 12.28
C LEU A 112 3.71 -3.36 10.92
N THR A 113 4.74 -4.19 10.89
CA THR A 113 5.13 -4.98 9.72
C THR A 113 5.29 -6.45 10.08
N SER A 114 5.17 -7.34 9.10
CA SER A 114 5.41 -8.76 9.28
C SER A 114 6.18 -9.36 8.12
N ALA A 115 7.39 -9.83 8.41
CA ALA A 115 8.21 -10.59 7.47
C ALA A 115 7.57 -11.95 7.10
N LYS A 116 6.72 -12.50 7.99
CA LYS A 116 5.97 -13.74 7.75
C LYS A 116 5.07 -13.64 6.52
N TRP A 117 4.57 -12.44 6.22
CA TRP A 117 3.55 -12.18 5.20
C TRP A 117 4.08 -11.35 4.04
N GLY A 118 5.29 -11.66 3.57
CA GLY A 118 5.89 -10.99 2.41
C GLY A 118 6.02 -9.48 2.59
N ASN A 119 6.54 -9.05 3.75
CA ASN A 119 6.66 -7.63 4.14
C ASN A 119 5.33 -6.87 4.06
N THR A 120 4.25 -7.49 4.55
CA THR A 120 2.98 -6.78 4.72
C THR A 120 3.10 -5.83 5.91
N SER A 121 2.65 -4.60 5.72
CA SER A 121 2.51 -3.59 6.77
C SER A 121 1.02 -3.37 7.08
N VAL A 122 0.75 -2.99 8.32
CA VAL A 122 -0.57 -2.57 8.79
C VAL A 122 -0.45 -1.24 9.50
N SER A 123 -1.21 -0.26 9.01
CA SER A 123 -1.43 1.03 9.63
C SER A 123 -2.71 0.95 10.48
N MET A 124 -2.67 1.43 11.72
CA MET A 124 -3.81 1.39 12.64
C MET A 124 -4.04 2.76 13.26
N GLN A 125 -5.30 3.21 13.27
CA GLN A 125 -5.70 4.50 13.81
C GLN A 125 -7.16 4.45 14.31
N GLY A 126 -7.54 5.34 15.23
CA GLY A 126 -8.94 5.54 15.61
C GLY A 126 -9.79 6.07 14.46
N ILE A 127 -11.03 5.64 14.36
CA ILE A 127 -11.92 6.05 13.24
C ILE A 127 -12.18 7.56 13.18
N ASP A 128 -12.05 8.27 14.31
CA ASP A 128 -12.27 9.72 14.40
C ASP A 128 -11.05 10.53 13.95
N ASP A 129 -9.85 9.94 14.03
CA ASP A 129 -8.59 10.56 13.62
C ASP A 129 -8.18 10.18 12.20
N TYR A 130 -8.87 9.18 11.62
CA TYR A 130 -8.57 8.65 10.30
C TYR A 130 -8.99 9.61 9.19
N GLN A 131 -7.98 10.05 8.43
CA GLN A 131 -8.15 10.97 7.30
C GLN A 131 -8.08 10.21 5.98
N TYR A 132 -9.09 10.40 5.14
CA TYR A 132 -9.13 9.87 3.77
C TYR A 132 -9.66 10.95 2.83
N ASP A 133 -9.29 10.87 1.56
CA ASP A 133 -9.84 11.75 0.53
C ASP A 133 -11.17 11.18 0.02
N GLU A 134 -12.28 11.83 0.39
CA GLU A 134 -13.63 11.43 -0.03
C GLU A 134 -13.85 11.46 -1.55
N LEU A 135 -13.15 12.33 -2.27
CA LEU A 135 -13.28 12.43 -3.73
C LEU A 135 -12.64 11.24 -4.43
N PHE A 136 -11.53 10.73 -3.90
CA PHE A 136 -10.81 9.60 -4.49
C PHE A 136 -11.23 8.24 -3.91
N TYR A 137 -11.66 8.19 -2.65
CA TYR A 137 -11.95 6.94 -1.93
C TYR A 137 -13.34 6.95 -1.25
N PRO A 138 -14.44 7.20 -1.98
CA PRO A 138 -15.79 7.28 -1.41
C PRO A 138 -16.25 5.97 -0.74
N GLN A 139 -15.71 4.83 -1.17
CA GLN A 139 -15.99 3.54 -0.55
C GLN A 139 -15.50 3.46 0.91
N VAL A 140 -14.40 4.16 1.24
CA VAL A 140 -13.88 4.21 2.62
C VAL A 140 -14.82 4.99 3.51
N GLY A 141 -15.32 6.13 3.05
CA GLY A 141 -16.34 6.91 3.77
C GLY A 141 -17.65 6.16 3.96
N THR A 142 -18.07 5.39 2.94
CA THR A 142 -19.26 4.54 3.03
C THR A 142 -19.06 3.45 4.09
N ALA A 143 -17.93 2.75 4.08
CA ALA A 143 -17.59 1.74 5.08
C ALA A 143 -17.54 2.35 6.51
N ILE A 144 -16.95 3.53 6.68
CA ILE A 144 -16.90 4.22 7.98
C ILE A 144 -18.31 4.53 8.49
N LYS A 145 -19.17 5.05 7.62
CA LYS A 145 -20.57 5.35 7.97
C LYS A 145 -21.33 4.10 8.36
N ASP A 146 -21.21 3.03 7.59
CA ASP A 146 -21.93 1.77 7.82
C ASP A 146 -21.42 1.07 9.10
N ALA A 147 -20.10 1.09 9.33
CA ALA A 147 -19.50 0.60 10.57
C ALA A 147 -20.02 1.37 11.79
N ARG A 148 -20.08 2.70 11.74
CA ARG A 148 -20.64 3.53 12.83
C ARG A 148 -22.11 3.21 13.09
N ALA A 149 -22.90 2.92 12.06
CA ALA A 149 -24.30 2.54 12.22
C ALA A 149 -24.49 1.16 12.88
N ARG A 150 -23.51 0.27 12.72
CA ARG A 150 -23.51 -1.10 13.29
C ARG A 150 -22.79 -1.20 14.64
N ALA A 151 -21.98 -0.21 14.96
CA ALA A 151 -21.17 -0.18 16.17
C ALA A 151 -22.03 -0.05 17.44
N GLY A 152 -21.55 -0.69 18.52
CA GLY A 152 -22.04 -0.42 19.87
C GLY A 152 -21.40 0.83 20.46
N THR A 153 -21.15 0.83 21.77
CA THR A 153 -20.49 1.93 22.50
C THR A 153 -18.95 1.82 22.49
N GLY A 154 -18.37 1.00 21.61
CA GLY A 154 -16.94 0.73 21.55
C GLY A 154 -16.17 1.75 20.71
N ALA A 155 -14.88 1.91 21.00
CA ALA A 155 -13.96 2.67 20.18
C ALA A 155 -13.60 1.89 18.91
N LEU A 156 -13.98 2.44 17.75
CA LEU A 156 -13.71 1.86 16.45
C LEU A 156 -12.33 2.27 15.94
N MET A 157 -11.70 1.36 15.21
CA MET A 157 -10.41 1.59 14.56
C MET A 157 -10.48 1.26 13.08
N VAL A 158 -9.63 1.92 12.32
CA VAL A 158 -9.33 1.59 10.93
C VAL A 158 -7.98 0.89 10.90
N LEU A 159 -7.94 -0.28 10.27
CA LEU A 159 -6.74 -1.06 10.02
C LEU A 159 -6.54 -1.13 8.51
N GLU A 160 -5.43 -0.61 8.01
CA GLU A 160 -5.08 -0.64 6.59
C GLU A 160 -3.90 -1.57 6.36
N ALA A 161 -4.15 -2.70 5.68
CA ALA A 161 -3.12 -3.66 5.32
C ALA A 161 -2.65 -3.42 3.88
N TYR A 162 -1.35 -3.38 3.68
CA TYR A 162 -0.76 -3.22 2.35
C TYR A 162 0.60 -3.90 2.29
N ARG A 163 1.04 -4.27 1.08
CA ARG A 163 2.36 -4.84 0.88
C ARG A 163 3.38 -3.71 0.75
N SER A 164 4.36 -3.67 1.65
CA SER A 164 5.49 -2.72 1.59
C SER A 164 6.70 -3.44 0.99
N ASP A 165 6.70 -3.59 -0.33
CA ASP A 165 7.90 -3.99 -1.08
C ASP A 165 8.78 -2.73 -1.26
N GLU A 166 9.38 -2.23 -0.16
CA GLU A 166 10.51 -1.30 -0.21
C GLU A 166 11.81 -2.03 -0.62
#